data_AF-A0A1D2RSA9-F1
#
_entry.id   AF-A0A1D2RSA9-F1
#
_cell.length_a   1.000
_cell.length_b   1.000
_cell.length_c   1.000
_cell.angle_alpha   90.00
_cell.angle_beta   90.00
_cell.angle_gamma   90.00
#
_symmetry.space_group_name_H-M   'P 1'
#
loop_
_entity.id
_entity.type
_entity.pdbx_description
1 polymer ?
#
loop_
_entity_poly.entity_id
_entity_poly.type
_entity_poly.pdbx_seq_one_letter_code
_entity_poly.pdbx_strand_id
1 'polypeptide(L)' 'MNTARKSLMLSMSCLLLAACASTGDTAQARSSGWERDEGYISAVERVAKINGAQVHWVNPPYRRKDD' A
#
# COMPACT_ATOMS: atom_id res chain seq x y z
N MET A 1 37.10 -29.78 -5.95
CA MET A 1 36.90 -28.71 -4.94
C MET A 1 36.45 -27.36 -5.55
N ASN A 2 35.92 -27.33 -6.79
CA ASN A 2 35.54 -26.08 -7.45
C ASN A 2 34.03 -25.80 -7.39
N THR A 3 33.22 -26.85 -7.26
CA THR A 3 31.74 -26.74 -7.16
C THR A 3 31.31 -26.19 -5.81
N ALA A 4 31.92 -26.65 -4.71
CA ALA A 4 31.60 -26.15 -3.36
C ALA A 4 31.91 -24.65 -3.18
N ARG A 5 33.00 -24.17 -3.79
CA ARG A 5 33.38 -22.73 -3.76
C ARG A 5 32.38 -21.86 -4.53
N LYS A 6 31.90 -22.35 -5.68
CA LYS A 6 30.89 -21.66 -6.50
C LYS A 6 29.54 -21.58 -5.77
N SER A 7 29.13 -22.66 -5.12
CA SER A 7 27.88 -22.67 -4.32
C SER A 7 27.95 -21.70 -3.15
N LEU A 8 29.09 -21.63 -2.45
CA LEU A 8 29.29 -20.69 -1.33
C LEU A 8 29.25 -19.23 -1.78
N MET A 9 29.84 -18.90 -2.94
CA MET A 9 29.79 -17.55 -3.49
C MET A 9 28.36 -17.14 -3.88
N LEU A 10 27.59 -18.08 -4.43
CA LEU A 10 26.21 -17.83 -4.84
C LEU A 10 25.31 -17.56 -3.62
N SER A 11 25.42 -18.36 -2.56
CA SER A 11 24.63 -18.17 -1.34
C SER A 11 24.98 -16.88 -0.61
N MET A 12 26.26 -16.50 -0.56
CA MET A 12 26.71 -15.23 0.03
C MET A 12 26.11 -14.02 -0.72
N SER A 13 26.02 -14.11 -2.05
CA SER A 13 25.47 -13.04 -2.89
C SER A 13 23.97 -12.86 -2.64
N CYS A 14 23.20 -13.94 -2.54
CA CYS A 14 21.77 -13.86 -2.23
C CYS A 14 21.48 -13.23 -0.85
N LEU A 15 22.31 -13.49 0.16
CA LEU A 15 22.16 -12.90 1.49
C LEU A 15 22.45 -11.38 1.50
N LEU A 16 23.41 -10.91 0.70
CA LEU A 16 23.73 -9.49 0.57
C LEU A 16 22.61 -8.69 -0.12
N LEU A 17 21.92 -9.29 -1.11
CA LEU A 17 20.76 -8.64 -1.74
C LEU A 17 19.57 -8.52 -0.78
N ALA A 18 19.34 -9.51 0.09
CA ALA A 18 18.26 -9.45 1.08
C ALA A 18 18.44 -8.33 2.12
N ALA A 19 19.69 -7.97 2.44
CA ALA A 19 19.99 -6.88 3.37
C ALA A 19 19.67 -5.48 2.82
N CYS A 20 19.58 -5.31 1.50
CA CYS A 20 19.18 -4.04 0.89
C CYS A 20 17.65 -3.83 0.91
N ALA A 21 16.87 -4.87 1.21
CA ALA A 21 15.42 -4.79 1.41
C ALA A 21 15.07 -4.58 2.89
N SER A 22 15.94 -3.91 3.66
CA SER A 22 15.56 -3.39 4.97
C SER A 22 14.49 -2.33 4.73
N THR A 23 13.24 -2.72 4.91
CA THR A 23 12.07 -1.84 4.96
C THR A 23 12.30 -0.89 6.13
N GLY A 24 13.01 0.20 5.88
CA GLY A 24 13.02 1.35 6.78
C GLY A 24 11.59 1.80 6.90
N ASP A 25 11.07 1.77 8.13
CA ASP A 25 9.81 2.40 8.50
C ASP A 25 9.90 3.84 8.02
N THR A 26 9.32 4.10 6.85
CA THR A 26 9.23 5.43 6.29
C THR A 26 8.23 6.11 7.18
N ALA A 27 8.74 6.96 8.08
CA ALA A 27 7.97 7.72 9.06
C ALA A 27 6.63 8.12 8.45
N GLN A 28 5.59 7.44 8.93
CA GLN A 28 4.23 7.58 8.44
C GLN A 28 3.89 9.07 8.53
N ALA A 29 3.80 9.72 7.37
CA ALA A 29 3.49 11.13 7.30
C ALA A 29 2.27 11.38 8.18
N ARG A 30 2.39 12.29 9.16
CA ARG A 30 1.34 12.68 10.11
C ARG A 30 -0.01 12.61 9.40
N SER A 31 -0.89 11.69 9.83
CA SER A 31 -2.20 11.58 9.20
C SER A 31 -2.86 12.94 9.31
N SER A 32 -3.15 13.58 8.19
CA SER A 32 -4.06 14.71 8.15
C SER A 32 -5.28 14.33 8.98
N GLY A 33 -5.81 15.24 9.81
CA GLY A 33 -7.03 15.02 10.61
C GLY A 33 -8.30 14.79 9.78
N TRP A 34 -8.13 14.42 8.51
CA TRP A 34 -9.13 14.15 7.50
C TRP A 34 -8.78 12.81 6.87
N GLU A 35 -9.72 11.89 6.91
CA GLU A 35 -9.64 10.60 6.23
C GLU A 35 -10.76 10.49 5.21
N ARG A 36 -10.55 9.74 4.14
CA ARG A 36 -11.59 9.55 3.13
C ARG A 36 -12.78 8.84 3.75
N ASP A 37 -13.99 9.30 3.46
CA ASP A 37 -15.20 8.66 3.95
C ASP A 37 -15.58 7.45 3.07
N GLU A 38 -14.86 6.34 3.26
CA GLU A 38 -15.09 5.09 2.53
C GLU A 38 -16.51 4.52 2.73
N GLY A 39 -17.12 4.78 3.89
CA GLY A 39 -18.49 4.36 4.19
C GLY A 39 -19.49 5.06 3.29
N TYR A 40 -19.41 6.39 3.20
CA TYR A 40 -20.25 7.17 2.31
C TYR A 40 -20.00 6.82 0.83
N ILE A 41 -18.73 6.75 0.41
CA ILE A 41 -18.35 6.47 -0.97
C ILE A 41 -18.90 5.11 -1.42
N SER A 42 -18.68 4.07 -0.62
CA SER A 42 -19.16 2.72 -0.95
C SER A 42 -20.68 2.62 -0.99
N ALA A 43 -21.40 3.38 -0.16
CA ALA A 43 -22.85 3.45 -0.20
C ALA A 43 -23.35 4.08 -1.52
N VAL A 44 -22.77 5.21 -1.93
CA VAL A 44 -23.12 5.89 -3.19
C VAL A 44 -22.79 5.00 -4.39
N GLU A 45 -21.61 4.40 -4.42
CA GLU A 45 -21.19 3.52 -5.51
C GLU A 45 -22.06 2.26 -5.61
N ARG A 46 -22.49 1.69 -4.47
CA ARG A 46 -23.42 0.57 -4.45
C ARG A 46 -24.76 0.93 -5.10
N VAL A 47 -25.33 2.08 -4.72
CA VAL A 47 -26.60 2.55 -5.29
C VAL A 47 -26.43 2.86 -6.77
N ALA A 48 -25.35 3.53 -7.17
CA ALA A 48 -25.08 3.84 -8.57
C ALA A 48 -25.00 2.56 -9.42
N LYS A 49 -24.29 1.53 -8.93
CA LYS A 49 -24.19 0.23 -9.59
C LYS A 49 -25.55 -0.44 -9.80
N ILE A 50 -26.42 -0.42 -8.79
CA ILE A 50 -27.79 -0.97 -8.87
C ILE A 50 -28.59 -0.25 -9.97
N ASN A 51 -28.36 1.04 -10.16
CA ASN A 51 -29.04 1.86 -11.17
C ASN A 51 -28.33 1.89 -12.54
N GLY A 52 -27.25 1.13 -12.73
CA GLY A 52 -26.50 1.12 -13.99
C GLY A 52 -25.74 2.42 -14.28
N ALA A 53 -25.49 3.24 -13.26
CA ALA A 53 -24.72 4.48 -13.37
C ALA A 53 -23.25 4.28 -12.95
N GLN A 54 -22.35 5.07 -13.54
CA GLN A 54 -20.94 5.10 -13.16
C GLN A 54 -20.63 6.40 -12.41
N VAL A 55 -19.98 6.27 -11.25
CA VAL A 55 -19.59 7.42 -10.42
C VAL A 55 -18.12 7.73 -10.67
N HIS A 56 -17.84 9.00 -10.92
CA HIS A 56 -16.49 9.54 -11.03
C HIS A 56 -16.34 10.66 -10.00
N TRP A 57 -15.51 10.44 -8.98
CA TRP A 57 -15.31 11.41 -7.91
C TRP A 57 -14.26 12.45 -8.31
N VAL A 58 -14.70 13.68 -8.59
CA VAL A 58 -13.80 14.83 -8.82
C VAL A 58 -13.31 15.40 -7.48
N ASN A 59 -14.15 15.35 -6.45
CA ASN A 59 -13.81 15.72 -5.08
C ASN A 59 -14.45 14.70 -4.11
N PRO A 60 -13.78 13.56 -3.84
CA PRO A 60 -14.33 12.54 -2.95
C PRO A 60 -14.50 13.08 -1.53
N PRO A 61 -15.53 12.65 -0.80
CA PRO A 61 -15.78 13.14 0.55
C PRO A 61 -14.72 12.66 1.54
N TYR A 62 -14.36 13.56 2.44
CA TYR A 62 -13.49 13.31 3.59
C TYR A 62 -14.26 13.58 4.88
N ARG A 63 -14.03 12.74 5.89
CA ARG A 63 -14.54 12.94 7.24
C ARG A 63 -13.40 13.36 8.17
N ARG A 64 -13.73 14.18 9.17
CA ARG A 64 -12.77 14.55 10.20
C ARG A 64 -12.47 13.31 11.04
N LYS A 65 -11.19 13.08 11.31
CA LYS A 65 -10.75 12.10 12.29
C LYS A 65 -10.89 12.79 13.64
N ASP A 66 -12.04 12.59 14.28
CA ASP A 66 -12.21 13.03 15.67
C ASP A 66 -11.34 12.12 16.55
N ASP A 67 -10.49 12.72 17.39
CA ASP A 67 -9.55 12.03 18.29
C ASP A 67 -10.26 11.18 19.35
#